data_AF-A0AAV4G5D4-F1
#
_entry.id   AF-A0AAV4G5D4-F1
#
_cell.length_a   1.000
_cell.length_b   1.000
_cell.length_c   1.000
_cell.angle_alpha   90.00
_cell.angle_beta   90.00
_cell.angle_gamma   90.00
#
_symmetry.space_group_name_H-M   'P 1'
#
loop_
_entity.id
_entity.type
_entity.pdbx_description
1 polymer ?
#
loop_
_entity_poly.entity_id
_entity_poly.type
_entity_poly.pdbx_seq_one_letter_code
_entity_poly.pdbx_strand_id
1 'polypeptide(L)'
;MSRQRPQYPCASCGKACNKDAIECSACQLWVHRECVPMDKNMMREWDAPGLDFLCRACSFTSDPDPVTYDFAAACKRLQDAANSPSLQYVLSAEHLLLRTYEVKLPPIVASSYPGSTDPQAREILQKFQPVILNPSLCPRRWKLLISSFVKRLLRN
;
A
#
# COMPACT_ATOMS: atom_id res chain seq x y z
N MET A 1 -5.63 -44.52 -8.77
CA MET A 1 -4.38 -43.73 -8.81
C MET A 1 -4.65 -42.35 -8.23
N SER A 2 -4.23 -42.10 -6.99
CA SER A 2 -4.38 -40.80 -6.33
C SER A 2 -3.41 -39.80 -6.96
N ARG A 3 -3.94 -38.81 -7.69
CA ARG A 3 -3.16 -37.67 -8.19
C ARG A 3 -2.58 -36.92 -6.99
N GLN A 4 -1.29 -37.07 -6.72
CA GLN A 4 -0.62 -36.22 -5.74
C GLN A 4 -0.64 -34.78 -6.26
N ARG A 5 -1.14 -33.85 -5.45
CA ARG A 5 -1.10 -32.43 -5.80
C ARG A 5 0.36 -31.97 -5.79
N PRO A 6 0.81 -31.17 -6.76
CA PRO A 6 2.15 -30.60 -6.73
C PRO A 6 2.33 -29.81 -5.41
N GLN A 7 3.40 -30.10 -4.70
CA GLN A 7 3.77 -29.42 -3.45
C GLN A 7 4.86 -28.40 -3.77
N TYR A 8 4.51 -27.11 -3.72
CA TYR A 8 5.47 -26.03 -3.93
C TYR A 8 6.17 -25.67 -2.61
N PRO A 9 7.49 -25.50 -2.57
CA PRO A 9 8.18 -25.09 -1.35
C PRO A 9 7.87 -23.63 -1.02
N CYS A 10 7.69 -23.34 0.27
CA CYS A 10 7.53 -21.99 0.78
C CYS A 10 8.85 -21.23 0.71
N ALA A 11 8.86 -20.03 0.09
CA ALA A 11 10.06 -19.19 -0.03
C ALA A 11 10.64 -18.75 1.33
N SER A 12 9.81 -18.72 2.38
CA SER A 12 10.23 -18.25 3.71
C SER A 12 10.70 -19.36 4.63
N CYS A 13 10.07 -20.55 4.61
CA CYS A 13 10.39 -21.63 5.55
C CYS A 13 10.86 -22.93 4.89
N GLY A 14 10.86 -23.02 3.56
CA GLY A 14 11.29 -24.20 2.80
C GLY A 14 10.33 -25.41 2.86
N LYS A 15 9.30 -25.37 3.70
CA LYS A 15 8.31 -26.46 3.83
C LYS A 15 7.29 -26.41 2.69
N ALA A 16 6.65 -27.53 2.39
CA ALA A 16 5.62 -27.62 1.37
C ALA A 16 4.38 -26.76 1.67
N CYS A 17 3.95 -25.99 0.67
CA CYS A 17 2.71 -25.22 0.64
C CYS A 17 1.53 -26.14 0.34
N ASN A 18 0.88 -26.61 1.41
CA ASN A 18 -0.21 -27.59 1.30
C ASN A 18 -1.59 -26.92 1.35
N LYS A 19 -1.71 -25.84 2.13
CA LYS A 19 -2.92 -25.05 2.42
C LYS A 19 -2.49 -23.63 2.82
N ASP A 20 -3.41 -22.67 2.72
CA ASP A 20 -3.23 -21.28 3.17
C ASP A 20 -1.89 -20.68 2.70
N ALA A 21 -1.67 -20.72 1.38
CA ALA A 21 -0.47 -20.17 0.76
C ALA A 21 -0.87 -19.29 -0.40
N ILE A 22 -0.05 -18.26 -0.64
CA ILE A 22 -0.23 -17.29 -1.71
C ILE A 22 1.01 -17.25 -2.60
N GLU A 23 0.81 -17.11 -3.90
CA GLU A 23 1.88 -16.98 -4.88
C GLU A 23 2.27 -15.51 -5.06
N CYS A 24 3.58 -15.24 -5.11
CA CYS A 24 4.08 -13.92 -5.44
C CYS A 24 4.02 -13.68 -6.96
N SER A 25 3.30 -12.67 -7.42
CA SER A 25 3.19 -12.33 -8.84
C SER A 25 4.54 -11.98 -9.48
N ALA A 26 5.51 -11.47 -8.71
CA ALA A 26 6.82 -11.09 -9.23
C ALA A 26 7.81 -12.25 -9.35
N CYS A 27 7.98 -13.07 -8.32
CA CYS A 27 8.97 -14.16 -8.32
C CYS A 27 8.39 -15.56 -8.51
N GLN A 28 7.05 -15.69 -8.58
CA GLN A 28 6.34 -16.96 -8.78
C GLN A 28 6.65 -18.01 -7.71
N LEU A 29 7.08 -17.56 -6.52
CA LEU A 29 7.29 -18.41 -5.36
C LEU A 29 6.08 -18.34 -4.44
N TRP A 30 5.78 -19.48 -3.82
CA TRP A 30 4.69 -19.62 -2.86
C TRP A 30 5.15 -19.27 -1.45
N VAL A 31 4.27 -18.68 -0.66
CA VAL A 31 4.53 -18.35 0.75
C VAL A 31 3.32 -18.74 1.58
N HIS A 32 3.53 -19.45 2.69
CA HIS A 32 2.44 -19.70 3.65
C HIS A 32 1.95 -18.38 4.23
N ARG A 33 0.65 -18.26 4.43
CA ARG A 33 0.02 -17.16 5.17
C ARG A 33 0.70 -16.91 6.52
N GLU A 34 1.08 -17.96 7.23
CA GLU A 34 1.74 -17.87 8.54
C GLU A 34 3.21 -17.46 8.49
N CYS A 35 3.85 -17.53 7.32
CA CYS A 35 5.22 -17.06 7.10
C CYS A 35 5.30 -15.57 6.78
N VAL A 36 4.14 -14.91 6.60
CA VAL A 36 4.01 -13.47 6.47
C VAL A 36 3.12 -12.93 7.60
N PRO A 37 3.15 -11.62 7.92
CA PRO A 37 2.34 -11.03 8.98
C PRO A 37 0.87 -10.90 8.53
N MET A 38 0.26 -12.02 8.12
CA MET A 38 -1.04 -12.08 7.47
C MET A 38 -2.00 -12.95 8.28
N ASP A 39 -3.12 -12.35 8.69
CA ASP A 39 -4.21 -13.09 9.30
C ASP A 39 -5.11 -13.76 8.25
N LYS A 40 -6.08 -14.58 8.70
CA LYS A 40 -6.99 -15.29 7.80
C LYS A 40 -7.95 -14.38 7.04
N ASN A 41 -8.29 -13.22 7.58
CA ASN A 41 -9.18 -12.26 6.91
C ASN A 41 -8.42 -11.56 5.79
N MET A 42 -7.20 -11.13 6.07
CA MET A 42 -6.30 -10.52 5.09
C MET A 42 -5.97 -11.46 3.93
N MET A 43 -5.81 -12.76 4.20
CA MET A 43 -5.68 -13.77 3.13
C MET A 43 -6.91 -13.80 2.20
N ARG A 44 -8.13 -13.69 2.76
CA ARG A 44 -9.36 -13.61 1.94
C ARG A 44 -9.46 -12.31 1.15
N GLU A 45 -8.95 -11.21 1.70
CA GLU A 45 -8.84 -9.94 0.97
C GLU A 45 -7.90 -10.11 -0.25
N TRP A 46 -6.79 -10.84 -0.08
CA TRP A 46 -5.85 -11.17 -1.15
C TRP A 46 -6.41 -12.14 -2.21
N ASP A 47 -7.36 -13.00 -1.86
CA ASP A 47 -8.05 -13.88 -2.82
C ASP A 47 -8.99 -13.10 -3.78
N ALA A 48 -9.16 -11.78 -3.61
CA ALA A 48 -9.98 -10.98 -4.51
C ALA A 48 -9.38 -10.95 -5.93
N PRO A 49 -10.21 -11.03 -6.98
CA PRO A 49 -9.72 -11.10 -8.35
C PRO A 49 -8.98 -9.82 -8.75
N GLY A 50 -7.90 -10.00 -9.52
CA GLY A 50 -7.11 -8.90 -10.08
C GLY A 50 -6.07 -8.32 -9.13
N LEU A 51 -5.90 -8.86 -7.92
CA LEU A 51 -4.84 -8.45 -7.00
C LEU A 51 -3.56 -9.23 -7.24
N ASP A 52 -2.45 -8.50 -7.30
CA ASP A 52 -1.11 -9.07 -7.40
C ASP A 52 -0.39 -8.99 -6.06
N PHE A 53 -0.18 -10.15 -5.44
CA PHE A 53 0.56 -10.24 -4.18
C PHE A 53 2.07 -10.20 -4.45
N LEU A 54 2.79 -9.44 -3.60
CA LEU A 54 4.25 -9.39 -3.61
C LEU A 54 4.81 -9.90 -2.27
N CYS A 55 5.72 -10.86 -2.33
CA CYS A 55 6.42 -11.35 -1.14
C CYS A 55 7.38 -10.27 -0.59
N ARG A 56 7.87 -10.48 0.63
CA ARG A 56 8.77 -9.53 1.30
C ARG A 56 10.03 -9.25 0.49
N ALA A 57 10.60 -10.27 -0.14
CA ALA A 57 11.80 -10.12 -0.97
C ALA A 57 11.58 -9.27 -2.24
N CYS A 58 10.33 -9.20 -2.74
CA CYS A 58 9.99 -8.40 -3.92
C CYS A 58 9.45 -7.01 -3.56
N SER A 59 9.05 -6.77 -2.31
CA SER A 59 8.47 -5.50 -1.86
C SER A 59 9.42 -4.66 -1.00
N PHE A 60 10.54 -5.23 -0.56
CA PHE A 60 11.56 -4.53 0.22
C PHE A 60 12.87 -4.45 -0.54
N THR A 61 13.58 -3.31 -0.41
CA THR A 61 14.96 -3.17 -0.85
C THR A 61 15.91 -3.64 0.25
N SER A 62 16.98 -4.32 -0.15
CA SER A 62 18.09 -4.72 0.73
C SER A 62 19.23 -3.70 0.75
N ASP A 63 19.13 -2.62 -0.03
CA ASP A 63 20.17 -1.61 -0.19
C ASP A 63 19.56 -0.20 -0.05
N PRO A 64 19.97 0.62 0.94
CA PRO A 64 20.91 0.35 2.05
C PRO A 64 20.24 -0.33 3.28
N ASP A 65 21.03 -1.05 4.10
CA ASP A 65 20.62 -1.55 5.43
C ASP A 65 20.21 -0.36 6.33
N PRO A 66 19.00 -0.32 6.94
CA PRO A 66 18.03 -1.40 7.16
C PRO A 66 17.16 -1.78 5.96
N VAL A 67 16.75 -3.05 5.91
CA VAL A 67 15.74 -3.56 4.97
C VAL A 67 14.46 -2.72 5.08
N THR A 68 14.19 -1.92 4.06
CA THR A 68 13.08 -0.95 4.03
C THR A 68 12.13 -1.29 2.90
N TYR A 69 10.86 -0.93 3.09
CA TYR A 69 9.86 -1.09 2.05
C TYR A 69 10.23 -0.21 0.85
N ASP A 70 10.22 -0.77 -0.36
CA ASP A 70 10.63 -0.07 -1.57
C ASP A 70 9.49 0.82 -2.09
N PHE A 71 9.41 2.03 -1.53
CA PHE A 71 8.47 3.06 -1.96
C PHE A 71 8.70 3.50 -3.41
N ALA A 72 9.94 3.45 -3.91
CA ALA A 72 10.22 3.85 -5.28
C ALA A 72 9.60 2.86 -6.27
N ALA A 73 9.74 1.54 -6.01
CA ALA A 73 9.08 0.51 -6.80
C ALA A 73 7.55 0.57 -6.68
N ALA A 74 7.01 0.82 -5.48
CA ALA A 74 5.57 1.00 -5.29
C ALA A 74 5.02 2.20 -6.07
N CYS A 75 5.68 3.36 -5.99
CA CYS A 75 5.33 4.53 -6.78
C CYS A 75 5.39 4.27 -8.28
N LYS A 76 6.41 3.53 -8.75
CA LYS A 76 6.52 3.17 -10.16
C LYS A 76 5.34 2.30 -10.61
N ARG A 77 4.97 1.26 -9.85
CA ARG A 77 3.79 0.42 -10.18
C ARG A 77 2.51 1.24 -10.26
N LEU A 78 2.33 2.20 -9.35
CA LEU A 78 1.19 3.12 -9.39
C LEU A 78 1.21 4.05 -10.61
N GLN A 79 2.39 4.57 -10.98
CA GLN A 79 2.56 5.42 -12.16
C GLN A 79 2.30 4.66 -13.46
N ASP A 80 2.82 3.43 -13.57
CA ASP A 80 2.61 2.56 -14.73
C ASP A 80 1.11 2.20 -14.89
N ALA A 81 0.40 2.08 -13.76
CA ALA A 81 -1.04 1.81 -13.74
C ALA A 81 -1.93 3.05 -13.89
N ALA A 82 -1.38 4.28 -13.84
CA ALA A 82 -2.16 5.51 -13.73
C ALA A 82 -3.15 5.72 -14.89
N ASN A 83 -2.81 5.22 -16.08
CA ASN A 83 -3.66 5.31 -17.27
C ASN A 83 -4.35 3.97 -17.63
N SER A 84 -4.23 2.97 -16.75
CA SER A 84 -4.80 1.64 -16.97
C SER A 84 -6.16 1.50 -16.28
N PRO A 85 -7.12 0.75 -16.85
CA PRO A 85 -8.33 0.35 -16.14
C PRO A 85 -8.03 -0.49 -14.88
N SER A 86 -6.80 -1.01 -14.76
CA SER A 86 -6.35 -1.78 -13.59
C SER A 86 -5.92 -0.92 -12.40
N LEU A 87 -5.93 0.42 -12.49
CA LEU A 87 -5.47 1.31 -11.43
C LEU A 87 -6.09 0.98 -10.07
N GLN A 88 -7.39 0.69 -10.02
CA GLN A 88 -8.08 0.37 -8.77
C GLN A 88 -7.53 -0.90 -8.11
N TYR A 89 -7.16 -1.92 -8.89
CA TYR A 89 -6.59 -3.15 -8.38
C TYR A 89 -5.17 -2.93 -7.87
N VAL A 90 -4.35 -2.16 -8.59
CA VAL A 90 -2.99 -1.82 -8.16
C VAL A 90 -3.02 -1.00 -6.87
N LEU A 91 -3.90 0.00 -6.76
CA LEU A 91 -4.10 0.76 -5.52
C LEU A 91 -4.51 -0.15 -4.34
N SER A 92 -5.43 -1.08 -4.59
CA SER A 92 -5.89 -2.02 -3.57
C SER A 92 -4.78 -2.97 -3.14
N ALA A 93 -4.00 -3.50 -4.08
CA ALA A 93 -2.86 -4.37 -3.83
C ALA A 93 -1.77 -3.64 -3.03
N GLU A 94 -1.39 -2.41 -3.41
CA GLU A 94 -0.41 -1.62 -2.65
C GLU A 94 -0.89 -1.33 -1.23
N HIS A 95 -2.16 -0.96 -1.07
CA HIS A 95 -2.74 -0.73 0.25
C HIS A 95 -2.72 -2.00 1.12
N LEU A 96 -3.04 -3.16 0.54
CA LEU A 96 -2.95 -4.44 1.23
C LEU A 96 -1.50 -4.80 1.58
N LEU A 97 -0.51 -4.54 0.72
CA LEU A 97 0.90 -4.77 1.03
C LEU A 97 1.35 -3.96 2.24
N LEU A 98 1.00 -2.67 2.29
CA LEU A 98 1.33 -1.80 3.42
C LEU A 98 0.73 -2.34 4.73
N ARG A 99 -0.51 -2.85 4.68
CA ARG A 99 -1.17 -3.51 5.83
C ARG A 99 -0.51 -4.84 6.20
N THR A 100 -0.22 -5.70 5.22
CA THR A 100 0.39 -7.02 5.42
C THR A 100 1.77 -6.94 6.06
N TYR A 101 2.57 -5.96 5.69
CA TYR A 101 3.92 -5.80 6.23
C TYR A 101 4.05 -4.75 7.33
N GLU A 102 2.91 -4.23 7.82
CA GLU A 102 2.84 -3.21 8.87
C GLU A 102 3.79 -2.02 8.61
N VAL A 103 3.84 -1.59 7.34
CA VAL A 103 4.80 -0.58 6.89
C VAL A 103 4.46 0.76 7.53
N LYS A 104 5.42 1.31 8.27
CA LYS A 104 5.32 2.68 8.79
C LYS A 104 5.61 3.64 7.66
N LEU A 105 4.60 4.41 7.27
CA LEU A 105 4.80 5.52 6.33
C LEU A 105 5.78 6.52 6.95
N PRO A 106 6.73 7.06 6.16
CA PRO A 106 7.57 8.15 6.64
C PRO A 106 6.66 9.27 7.14
N PRO A 107 7.04 9.96 8.23
CA PRO A 107 6.27 11.11 8.68
C PRO A 107 6.11 12.03 7.47
N ILE A 108 4.87 12.47 7.22
CA ILE A 108 4.63 13.59 6.33
C ILE A 108 5.26 14.77 7.06
N VAL A 109 6.56 14.96 6.84
CA VAL A 109 7.20 16.22 7.10
C VAL A 109 6.39 17.13 6.21
N ALA A 110 5.56 17.97 6.82
CA ALA A 110 5.06 19.14 6.13
C ALA A 110 6.32 19.90 5.76
N SER A 111 6.91 19.53 4.62
CA SER A 111 7.80 20.37 3.87
C SER A 111 7.08 21.70 3.91
N SER A 112 7.69 22.67 4.56
CA SER A 112 7.36 24.07 4.36
C SER A 112 7.65 24.32 2.89
N TYR A 113 6.79 23.79 2.03
CA TYR A 113 6.77 24.06 0.62
C TYR A 113 6.65 25.58 0.60
N PRO A 114 7.65 26.30 0.06
CA PRO A 114 7.43 27.71 -0.23
C PRO A 114 6.21 27.70 -1.15
N GLY A 115 5.05 28.08 -0.61
CA GLY A 115 3.76 27.77 -1.22
C GLY A 115 3.80 28.16 -2.69
N SER A 116 3.26 27.30 -3.56
CA SER A 116 3.37 27.38 -5.03
C SER A 116 3.81 28.75 -5.56
N THR A 117 4.97 28.83 -6.21
CA THR A 117 5.42 30.07 -6.87
C THR A 117 4.54 30.43 -8.07
N ASP A 118 3.69 29.51 -8.52
CA ASP A 118 2.72 29.74 -9.59
C ASP A 118 1.53 30.60 -9.07
N PRO A 119 1.36 31.83 -9.57
CA PRO A 119 0.29 32.73 -9.14
C PRO A 119 -1.11 32.17 -9.46
N GLN A 120 -1.27 31.40 -10.53
CA GLN A 120 -2.57 30.84 -10.91
C GLN A 120 -2.96 29.69 -9.98
N ALA A 121 -2.00 28.81 -9.64
CA ALA A 121 -2.21 27.78 -8.65
C ALA A 121 -2.53 28.36 -7.27
N ARG A 122 -1.87 29.46 -6.87
CA ARG A 122 -2.21 30.17 -5.62
C ARG A 122 -3.62 30.74 -5.64
N GLU A 123 -4.06 31.35 -6.73
CA GLU A 123 -5.42 31.90 -6.82
C GLU A 123 -6.49 30.81 -6.69
N ILE A 124 -6.29 29.68 -7.37
CA ILE A 124 -7.18 28.51 -7.28
C ILE A 124 -7.18 27.96 -5.85
N LEU A 125 -6.01 27.72 -5.26
CA LEU A 125 -5.92 27.21 -3.89
C LEU A 125 -6.50 28.19 -2.88
N GLN A 126 -6.34 29.50 -3.09
CA GLN A 126 -6.91 30.52 -2.20
C GLN A 126 -8.43 30.58 -2.30
N LYS A 127 -8.99 30.37 -3.50
CA LYS A 127 -10.43 30.35 -3.74
C LYS A 127 -11.11 29.09 -3.18
N PHE A 128 -10.50 27.92 -3.34
CA PHE A 128 -11.16 26.64 -3.06
C PHE A 128 -10.65 25.95 -1.79
N GLN A 129 -9.37 26.09 -1.44
CA GLN A 129 -8.75 25.40 -0.31
C GLN A 129 -7.73 26.29 0.44
N PRO A 130 -8.16 27.44 0.99
CA PRO A 130 -7.25 28.43 1.60
C PRO A 130 -6.46 27.88 2.79
N VAL A 131 -6.95 26.80 3.42
CA VAL A 131 -6.26 26.09 4.52
C VAL A 131 -4.93 25.48 4.07
N ILE A 132 -4.79 25.12 2.78
CA ILE A 132 -3.52 24.61 2.23
C ILE A 132 -2.46 25.71 2.19
N LEU A 133 -2.85 26.93 1.86
CA LEU A 133 -1.94 28.09 1.77
C LEU A 133 -1.65 28.72 3.13
N ASN A 134 -2.61 28.65 4.06
CA ASN A 134 -2.49 29.18 5.42
C ASN A 134 -3.04 28.18 6.44
N PRO A 135 -2.20 27.24 6.92
CA PRO A 135 -2.60 26.24 7.91
C PRO A 135 -3.09 26.85 9.23
N SER A 136 -2.66 28.08 9.53
CA SER A 136 -3.06 28.88 10.70
C SER A 136 -4.51 29.38 10.62
N LEU A 137 -5.11 29.44 9.44
CA LEU A 137 -6.53 29.78 9.26
C LEU A 137 -7.46 28.61 9.56
N CYS A 138 -6.93 27.43 9.88
CA CYS A 138 -7.74 26.26 10.22
C CYS A 138 -8.57 26.54 11.48
N PRO A 139 -9.91 26.69 11.37
CA PRO A 139 -10.75 26.94 12.53
C PRO A 139 -10.65 25.72 13.45
N ARG A 140 -10.49 25.91 14.76
CA ARG A 140 -10.35 24.82 15.75
C ARG A 140 -11.43 23.71 15.64
N ARG A 141 -12.58 24.01 15.02
CA ARG A 141 -13.67 23.06 14.70
C ARG A 141 -13.35 22.03 13.60
N TRP A 142 -12.39 22.27 12.71
CA TRP A 142 -12.06 21.34 11.61
C TRP A 142 -11.28 20.10 12.07
N LYS A 143 -10.57 20.15 13.21
CA LYS A 143 -9.94 18.96 13.81
C LYS A 143 -10.96 17.85 14.11
N LEU A 144 -12.20 18.22 14.45
CA LEU A 144 -13.28 17.27 14.73
C LEU A 144 -13.92 16.72 13.44
N LEU A 145 -14.04 17.55 12.40
CA LEU A 145 -14.62 17.14 11.12
C LEU A 145 -13.69 16.26 10.30
N ILE A 146 -12.37 16.52 10.30
CA ILE A 146 -11.39 15.63 9.67
C ILE A 146 -11.32 14.29 10.42
N SER A 147 -11.34 14.30 11.76
CA SER A 147 -11.44 13.05 12.54
C SER A 147 -12.70 12.25 12.20
N SER A 148 -13.84 12.92 11.98
CA SER A 148 -15.10 12.26 11.63
C SER A 148 -15.13 11.78 10.18
N PHE A 149 -14.55 12.55 9.25
CA PHE A 149 -14.49 12.21 7.82
C PHE A 149 -13.49 11.06 7.56
N VAL A 150 -12.33 11.08 8.21
CA VAL A 150 -11.35 9.99 8.19
C VAL A 150 -11.92 8.73 8.86
N LYS A 151 -12.65 8.84 9.98
CA LYS A 151 -13.36 7.70 10.59
C LYS A 151 -14.48 7.12 9.72
N ARG A 152 -15.06 7.93 8.83
CA ARG A 152 -16.13 7.50 7.92
C ARG A 152 -15.58 6.86 6.64
N LEU A 153 -14.41 7.29 6.19
CA LEU A 153 -13.66 6.66 5.10
C LEU A 153 -13.01 5.33 5.50
N LEU A 154 -12.69 5.14 6.79
CA LEU A 154 -12.12 3.89 7.31
C LEU A 154 -13.17 2.88 7.82
N ARG A 155 -14.46 3.09 7.50
CA ARG A 155 -15.57 2.19 7.90
C ARG A 155 -16.40 1.64 6.73
N ASN A 156 -15.98 1.89 5.49
CA ASN A 156 -16.45 1.15 4.32
C ASN A 156 -15.27 0.36 3.75
#